data_AF-A0A969JTN2-F1
#
_entry.id   AF-A0A969JTN2-F1
#
_cell.length_a   1.000
_cell.length_b   1.000
_cell.length_c   1.000
_cell.angle_alpha   90.00
_cell.angle_beta   90.00
_cell.angle_gamma   90.00
#
_symmetry.space_group_name_H-M   'P 1'
#
loop_
_entity.id
_entity.type
_entity.pdbx_description
1 polymer ?
#
loop_
_entity_poly.entity_id
_entity_poly.type
_entity_poly.pdbx_seq_one_letter_code
_entity_poly.pdbx_strand_id
1 'polypeptide(L)'
;MPERAWLGTDQASNQAAINALLDEAITVLAISPAQRYRERIRELHSIIRQAQTEISELRTQRVTAPQQGSWQKTVADYDQAIQQQSQRIDTANQELLTIRREFATELRRLGLVLSDEQLEFLLSTVVGDDLIEMGIAFDNVKTITEQLERLMVDSQESLDGSRRYYGMYLVLLEILERMQDHLITAVNSRYLPEINTIADKARVLMEQTQGLKQRSDAAHAVLDANLQAQTLTLRAAALYRDYLVEQARQVAQARERLLQDIAIARNTYETVKISGELVALMKSSQAMLDNLLQRQLPPLRAFENLEMKREFERLTAQLQAGAAS
;
A
#
# COMPACT_ATOMS: atom_id res chain seq x y z
N MET A 1 -29.57 16.17 -4.31
CA MET A 1 -30.27 15.24 -5.22
C MET A 1 -31.33 16.02 -5.97
N PRO A 2 -31.38 15.91 -7.30
CA PRO A 2 -32.32 14.96 -7.90
C PRO A 2 -31.67 13.95 -8.87
N GLU A 3 -32.39 12.86 -9.06
CA GLU A 3 -32.08 11.68 -9.86
C GLU A 3 -32.39 11.84 -11.35
N ARG A 4 -31.64 11.04 -12.14
CA ARG A 4 -31.88 10.51 -13.49
C ARG A 4 -31.49 11.36 -14.72
N ALA A 5 -30.36 10.96 -15.30
CA ALA A 5 -30.20 10.82 -16.74
C ALA A 5 -29.75 9.39 -17.08
N TRP A 6 -30.17 8.94 -18.25
CA TRP A 6 -30.42 7.57 -18.70
C TRP A 6 -29.22 7.02 -19.46
N LEU A 7 -28.46 6.13 -18.82
CA LEU A 7 -27.46 5.13 -19.30
C LEU A 7 -26.45 4.89 -18.16
N GLY A 8 -26.93 4.27 -17.07
CA GLY A 8 -26.12 3.96 -15.91
C GLY A 8 -25.36 2.66 -16.11
N THR A 9 -24.07 2.74 -16.44
CA THR A 9 -23.11 1.85 -15.78
C THR A 9 -23.24 2.14 -14.29
N ASP A 10 -23.70 1.13 -13.56
CA ASP A 10 -24.12 1.26 -12.17
C ASP A 10 -22.99 1.87 -11.31
N GLN A 11 -23.36 2.73 -10.36
CA GLN A 11 -22.39 3.29 -9.41
C GLN A 11 -21.60 2.18 -8.69
N ALA A 12 -22.18 0.99 -8.56
CA ALA A 12 -21.54 -0.18 -7.97
C ALA A 12 -20.38 -0.74 -8.82
N SER A 13 -20.52 -0.90 -10.15
CA SER A 13 -19.43 -1.35 -11.02
C SER A 13 -18.36 -0.27 -11.16
N ASN A 14 -18.74 1.01 -11.14
CA ASN A 14 -17.75 2.09 -11.13
C ASN A 14 -16.96 2.10 -9.82
N GLN A 15 -17.62 1.88 -8.69
CA GLN A 15 -16.94 1.74 -7.40
C GLN A 15 -16.04 0.49 -7.36
N ALA A 16 -16.51 -0.64 -7.89
CA ALA A 16 -15.72 -1.87 -7.97
C ALA A 16 -14.47 -1.69 -8.86
N ALA A 17 -14.59 -0.99 -9.98
CA ALA A 17 -13.46 -0.69 -10.86
C ALA A 17 -12.45 0.26 -10.20
N ILE A 18 -12.92 1.31 -9.53
CA ILE A 18 -12.07 2.22 -8.74
C ILE A 18 -11.35 1.43 -7.64
N ASN A 19 -12.08 0.58 -6.93
CA ASN A 19 -11.54 -0.29 -5.89
C ASN A 19 -10.42 -1.20 -6.42
N ALA A 20 -10.61 -1.80 -7.59
CA ALA A 20 -9.60 -2.65 -8.22
C ALA A 20 -8.33 -1.86 -8.62
N LEU A 21 -8.49 -0.63 -9.12
CA LEU A 21 -7.35 0.25 -9.43
C LEU A 21 -6.59 0.67 -8.16
N LEU A 22 -7.30 0.90 -7.06
CA LEU A 22 -6.68 1.18 -5.77
C LEU A 22 -5.91 -0.04 -5.25
N ASP A 23 -6.43 -1.27 -5.39
CA ASP A 23 -5.71 -2.51 -5.04
C ASP A 23 -4.43 -2.69 -5.86
N GLU A 24 -4.48 -2.39 -7.16
CA GLU A 24 -3.30 -2.44 -8.02
C GLU A 24 -2.26 -1.40 -7.58
N ALA A 25 -2.70 -0.19 -7.26
CA ALA A 25 -1.83 0.87 -6.75
C ALA A 25 -1.21 0.51 -5.39
N ILE A 26 -1.97 -0.14 -4.49
CA ILE A 26 -1.44 -0.70 -3.23
C ILE A 26 -0.30 -1.64 -3.54
N THR A 27 -0.51 -2.58 -4.46
CA THR A 27 0.53 -3.56 -4.84
C THR A 27 1.80 -2.85 -5.30
N VAL A 28 1.68 -1.82 -6.14
CA VAL A 28 2.85 -1.05 -6.62
C VAL A 28 3.54 -0.28 -5.50
N LEU A 29 2.76 0.36 -4.62
CA LEU A 29 3.25 1.17 -3.50
C LEU A 29 3.79 0.32 -2.33
N ALA A 30 3.43 -0.96 -2.27
CA ALA A 30 3.87 -1.91 -1.26
C ALA A 30 5.15 -2.66 -1.65
N ILE A 31 5.57 -2.61 -2.93
CA ILE A 31 6.79 -3.28 -3.39
C ILE A 31 8.01 -2.67 -2.69
N SER A 32 8.70 -3.49 -1.89
CA SER A 32 9.88 -3.07 -1.14
C SER A 32 10.95 -4.17 -1.10
N PRO A 33 12.24 -3.78 -0.97
CA PRO A 33 13.30 -4.69 -0.54
C PRO A 33 12.98 -5.52 0.72
N ALA A 34 12.05 -5.06 1.56
CA ALA A 34 11.48 -5.79 2.71
C ALA A 34 11.00 -7.22 2.36
N GLN A 35 10.42 -7.40 1.16
CA GLN A 35 9.95 -8.70 0.68
C GLN A 35 11.09 -9.73 0.66
N ARG A 36 12.29 -9.31 0.23
CA ARG A 36 13.47 -10.18 0.12
C ARG A 36 13.95 -10.66 1.49
N TYR A 37 13.91 -9.79 2.50
CA TYR A 37 14.25 -10.17 3.87
C TYR A 37 13.30 -11.24 4.40
N ARG A 38 11.99 -11.13 4.13
CA ARG A 38 11.00 -12.15 4.53
C ARG A 38 11.17 -13.48 3.79
N GLU A 39 11.38 -13.45 2.48
CA GLU A 39 11.66 -14.66 1.69
C GLU A 39 12.88 -15.39 2.26
N ARG A 40 13.95 -14.64 2.55
CA ARG A 40 15.15 -15.21 3.14
C ARG A 40 14.93 -15.74 4.56
N ILE A 41 14.17 -15.04 5.41
CA ILE A 41 13.79 -15.54 6.76
C ILE A 41 12.98 -16.83 6.65
N ARG A 42 12.00 -16.91 5.73
CA ARG A 42 11.18 -18.12 5.51
C ARG A 42 12.05 -19.29 5.05
N GLU A 43 12.99 -19.04 4.14
CA GLU A 43 13.96 -20.02 3.66
C GLU A 43 14.85 -20.54 4.81
N LEU A 44 15.43 -19.64 5.62
CA LEU A 44 16.27 -20.00 6.77
C LEU A 44 15.49 -20.80 7.83
N HIS A 45 14.24 -20.41 8.14
CA HIS A 45 13.38 -21.20 9.00
C HIS A 45 13.07 -22.58 8.42
N SER A 46 12.93 -22.71 7.09
CA SER A 46 12.77 -24.00 6.44
C SER A 46 14.01 -24.88 6.58
N ILE A 47 15.20 -24.30 6.38
CA ILE A 47 16.50 -24.99 6.58
C ILE A 47 16.61 -25.50 8.02
N ILE A 48 16.27 -24.66 9.01
CA ILE A 48 16.31 -25.04 10.43
C ILE A 48 15.36 -26.21 10.71
N ARG A 49 14.10 -26.13 10.28
CA ARG A 49 13.12 -27.21 10.48
C ARG A 49 13.56 -28.52 9.81
N GLN A 50 14.10 -28.44 8.60
CA GLN A 50 14.58 -29.61 7.89
C GLN A 50 15.78 -30.25 8.62
N ALA A 51 16.78 -29.45 9.01
CA ALA A 51 17.94 -29.93 9.77
C ALA A 51 17.54 -30.54 11.12
N GLN A 52 16.55 -29.96 11.82
CA GLN A 52 16.00 -30.53 13.07
C GLN A 52 15.33 -31.90 12.84
N THR A 53 14.60 -32.04 11.74
CA THR A 53 13.97 -33.31 11.34
C THR A 53 15.04 -34.36 11.03
N GLU A 54 16.05 -34.00 10.23
CA GLU A 54 17.19 -34.88 9.90
C GLU A 54 17.96 -35.29 11.17
N ILE A 55 18.18 -34.38 12.13
CA ILE A 55 18.80 -34.71 13.43
C ILE A 55 17.96 -35.74 14.20
N SER A 56 16.63 -35.60 14.22
CA SER A 56 15.75 -36.55 14.91
C SER A 56 15.83 -37.95 14.30
N GLU A 57 15.85 -38.05 12.96
CA GLU A 57 16.03 -39.30 12.24
C GLU A 57 17.41 -39.93 12.50
N LEU A 58 18.48 -39.14 12.39
CA LEU A 58 19.85 -39.58 12.67
C LEU A 58 20.00 -40.08 14.10
N ARG A 59 19.40 -39.39 15.09
CA ARG A 59 19.40 -39.83 16.49
C ARG A 59 18.70 -41.18 16.65
N THR A 60 17.61 -41.41 15.94
CA THR A 60 16.89 -42.68 15.96
C THR A 60 17.75 -43.81 15.37
N GLN A 61 18.38 -43.58 14.21
CA GLN A 61 19.25 -44.56 13.54
C GLN A 61 20.51 -44.87 14.35
N ARG A 62 21.05 -43.87 15.04
CA ARG A 62 22.22 -44.00 15.93
C ARG A 62 22.01 -44.99 17.07
N VAL A 63 20.78 -45.13 17.60
CA VAL A 63 20.48 -46.04 18.73
C VAL A 63 20.81 -47.49 18.37
N THR A 64 20.60 -47.89 17.12
CA THR A 64 20.82 -49.25 16.63
C THR A 64 22.17 -49.42 15.91
N ALA A 65 23.00 -48.38 15.85
CA ALA A 65 24.24 -48.39 15.09
C ALA A 65 25.35 -49.15 15.83
N PRO A 66 26.19 -49.93 15.12
CA PRO A 66 27.34 -50.59 15.73
C PRO A 66 28.42 -49.58 16.14
N GLN A 67 29.19 -49.92 17.18
CA GLN A 67 30.32 -49.10 17.64
C GLN A 67 31.48 -49.11 16.64
N GLN A 68 31.68 -50.23 15.94
CA GLN A 68 32.73 -50.42 14.93
C GLN A 68 32.18 -51.29 13.81
N GLY A 69 32.55 -51.00 12.56
CA GLY A 69 32.17 -51.82 11.41
C GLY A 69 32.69 -51.25 10.10
N SER A 70 33.08 -52.12 9.16
CA SER A 70 33.68 -51.70 7.87
C SER A 70 32.66 -51.41 6.77
N TRP A 71 31.40 -51.83 6.94
CA TRP A 71 30.37 -51.81 5.88
C TRP A 71 29.06 -51.11 6.29
N GLN A 72 28.92 -50.73 7.57
CA GLN A 72 27.73 -50.10 8.13
C GLN A 72 28.12 -48.81 8.83
N LYS A 73 27.25 -47.78 8.77
CA LYS A 73 27.46 -46.52 9.49
C LYS A 73 27.56 -46.80 10.99
N THR A 74 28.64 -46.32 11.59
CA THR A 74 28.95 -46.45 13.01
C THR A 74 28.28 -45.34 13.82
N VAL A 75 28.28 -45.50 15.15
CA VAL A 75 27.87 -44.43 16.08
C VAL A 75 28.64 -43.12 15.80
N ALA A 76 29.93 -43.20 15.52
CA ALA A 76 30.77 -42.04 15.20
C ALA A 76 30.34 -41.34 13.89
N ASP A 77 29.95 -42.11 12.86
CA ASP A 77 29.45 -41.54 11.60
C ASP A 77 28.14 -40.78 11.81
N TYR A 78 27.23 -41.31 12.64
CA TYR A 78 25.99 -40.64 12.99
C TYR A 78 26.25 -39.40 13.86
N ASP A 79 27.19 -39.46 14.81
CA ASP A 79 27.58 -38.31 15.62
C ASP A 79 28.13 -37.17 14.75
N GLN A 80 28.99 -37.50 13.77
CA GLN A 80 29.50 -36.52 12.82
C GLN A 80 28.36 -35.92 11.96
N ALA A 81 27.42 -36.73 11.48
CA ALA A 81 26.28 -36.24 10.69
C ALA A 81 25.36 -35.32 11.52
N ILE A 82 25.09 -35.68 12.78
CA ILE A 82 24.31 -34.85 13.71
C ILE A 82 25.03 -33.52 13.97
N GLN A 83 26.36 -33.55 14.13
CA GLN A 83 27.14 -32.34 14.33
C GLN A 83 27.11 -31.43 13.09
N GLN A 84 27.20 -31.99 11.88
CA GLN A 84 27.07 -31.23 10.64
C GLN A 84 25.70 -30.54 10.52
N GLN A 85 24.61 -31.25 10.84
CA GLN A 85 23.28 -30.64 10.85
C GLN A 85 23.12 -29.57 11.95
N SER A 86 23.72 -29.78 13.11
CA SER A 86 23.74 -28.78 14.19
C SER A 86 24.47 -27.51 13.74
N GLN A 87 25.61 -27.64 13.04
CA GLN A 87 26.33 -26.50 12.45
C GLN A 87 25.51 -25.76 11.39
N ARG A 88 24.73 -26.48 10.58
CA ARG A 88 23.79 -25.86 9.61
C ARG A 88 22.73 -25.02 10.33
N ILE A 89 22.18 -25.51 11.44
CA ILE A 89 21.25 -24.75 12.29
C ILE A 89 21.93 -23.50 12.85
N ASP A 90 23.14 -23.63 13.40
CA ASP A 90 23.88 -22.50 13.98
C ASP A 90 24.18 -21.42 12.93
N THR A 91 24.59 -21.82 11.73
CA THR A 91 24.84 -20.90 10.61
C THR A 91 23.56 -20.19 10.18
N ALA A 92 22.46 -20.93 10.03
CA ALA A 92 21.16 -20.34 9.69
C ALA A 92 20.66 -19.35 10.77
N ASN A 93 20.87 -19.67 12.05
CA ASN A 93 20.54 -18.77 13.17
C ASN A 93 21.38 -17.50 13.16
N GLN A 94 22.68 -17.60 12.87
CA GLN A 94 23.56 -16.42 12.73
C GLN A 94 23.10 -15.54 11.57
N GLU A 95 22.71 -16.14 10.44
CA GLU A 95 22.21 -15.39 9.29
C GLU A 95 20.86 -14.72 9.60
N LEU A 96 19.95 -15.40 10.31
CA LEU A 96 18.70 -14.80 10.79
C LEU A 96 18.97 -13.56 11.63
N LEU A 97 19.96 -13.59 12.54
CA LEU A 97 20.32 -12.42 13.35
C LEU A 97 20.82 -11.26 12.50
N THR A 98 21.63 -11.53 11.47
CA THR A 98 22.13 -10.50 10.54
C THR A 98 20.98 -9.86 9.77
N ILE A 99 20.13 -10.68 9.15
CA ILE A 99 18.96 -10.22 8.40
C ILE A 99 18.01 -9.41 9.27
N ARG A 100 17.77 -9.84 10.52
CA ARG A 100 16.94 -9.07 11.47
C ARG A 100 17.49 -7.67 11.69
N ARG A 101 18.80 -7.52 11.89
CA ARG A 101 19.43 -6.21 12.09
C ARG A 101 19.38 -5.34 10.84
N GLU A 102 19.61 -5.92 9.68
CA GLU A 102 19.50 -5.21 8.40
C GLU A 102 18.07 -4.73 8.18
N PHE A 103 17.10 -5.61 8.40
CA PHE A 103 15.69 -5.30 8.27
C PHE A 103 15.25 -4.21 9.27
N ALA A 104 15.69 -4.28 10.53
CA ALA A 104 15.46 -3.22 11.51
C ALA A 104 16.03 -1.87 11.08
N THR A 105 17.21 -1.88 10.44
CA THR A 105 17.87 -0.67 9.94
C THR A 105 17.09 -0.04 8.80
N GLU A 106 16.59 -0.87 7.88
CA GLU A 106 15.72 -0.41 6.78
C GLU A 106 14.40 0.15 7.31
N LEU A 107 13.75 -0.52 8.27
CA LEU A 107 12.53 0.02 8.89
C LEU A 107 12.79 1.38 9.58
N ARG A 108 13.92 1.54 10.27
CA ARG A 108 14.29 2.84 10.87
C ARG A 108 14.51 3.94 9.84
N ARG A 109 15.03 3.62 8.65
CA ARG A 109 15.17 4.58 7.54
C ARG A 109 13.82 5.09 7.05
N LEU A 110 12.81 4.22 7.08
CA LEU A 110 11.40 4.53 6.80
C LEU A 110 10.70 5.23 7.99
N GLY A 111 11.45 5.61 9.04
CA GLY A 111 10.91 6.25 10.25
C GLY A 111 10.19 5.30 11.22
N LEU A 112 10.24 3.98 10.97
CA LEU A 112 9.61 2.96 11.81
C LEU A 112 10.61 2.45 12.84
N VAL A 113 10.47 2.92 14.09
CA VAL A 113 11.30 2.48 15.20
C VAL A 113 10.56 1.41 16.01
N LEU A 114 11.08 0.19 15.98
CA LEU A 114 10.52 -0.97 16.67
C LEU A 114 11.51 -1.46 17.74
N SER A 115 10.99 -1.98 18.85
CA SER A 115 11.77 -2.78 19.80
C SER A 115 12.16 -4.14 19.19
N ASP A 116 13.16 -4.80 19.76
CA ASP A 116 13.58 -6.13 19.30
C ASP A 116 12.42 -7.14 19.43
N GLU A 117 11.59 -7.05 20.47
CA GLU A 117 10.41 -7.91 20.60
C GLU A 117 9.37 -7.63 19.51
N GLN A 118 9.12 -6.36 19.19
CA GLN A 118 8.18 -5.96 18.15
C GLN A 118 8.66 -6.41 16.76
N LEU A 119 9.96 -6.29 16.49
CA LEU A 119 10.58 -6.73 15.25
C LEU A 119 10.50 -8.26 15.10
N GLU A 120 10.87 -8.99 16.14
CA GLU A 120 10.80 -10.46 16.16
C GLU A 120 9.38 -10.95 15.90
N PHE A 121 8.42 -10.29 16.52
CA PHE A 121 7.01 -10.59 16.36
C PHE A 121 6.50 -10.26 14.95
N LEU A 122 6.88 -9.12 14.40
CA LEU A 122 6.58 -8.75 13.01
C LEU A 122 7.08 -9.84 12.07
N LEU A 123 8.32 -10.28 12.22
CA LEU A 123 8.94 -11.28 11.36
C LEU A 123 8.42 -12.71 11.54
N SER A 124 7.82 -13.02 12.69
CA SER A 124 7.33 -14.37 13.02
C SER A 124 5.83 -14.57 12.79
N THR A 125 5.06 -13.50 12.58
CA THR A 125 3.61 -13.57 12.40
C THR A 125 3.16 -13.26 10.98
N VAL A 126 2.02 -13.84 10.59
CA VAL A 126 1.36 -13.57 9.30
C VAL A 126 0.79 -12.15 9.27
N VAL A 127 0.25 -11.65 10.40
CA VAL A 127 -0.22 -10.26 10.53
C VAL A 127 0.92 -9.25 10.33
N GLY A 128 2.14 -9.64 10.66
CA GLY A 128 3.30 -8.82 10.40
C GLY A 128 3.54 -8.56 8.90
N ASP A 129 3.03 -9.40 7.99
CA ASP A 129 3.08 -9.14 6.54
C ASP A 129 2.29 -7.85 6.24
N ASP A 130 1.01 -7.82 6.64
CA ASP A 130 0.09 -6.70 6.40
C ASP A 130 0.59 -5.38 7.04
N LEU A 131 1.17 -5.45 8.24
CA LEU A 131 1.67 -4.27 8.96
C LEU A 131 2.91 -3.63 8.29
N ILE A 132 3.79 -4.45 7.71
CA ILE A 132 4.97 -3.96 6.99
C ILE A 132 4.54 -3.36 5.67
N GLU A 133 3.65 -4.04 4.96
CA GLU A 133 3.08 -3.58 3.70
C GLU A 133 2.49 -2.17 3.86
N MET A 134 1.69 -1.98 4.92
CA MET A 134 1.16 -0.68 5.32
C MET A 134 2.25 0.36 5.59
N GLY A 135 3.27 0.00 6.36
CA GLY A 135 4.35 0.92 6.72
C GLY A 135 5.12 1.43 5.51
N ILE A 136 5.39 0.54 4.55
CA ILE A 136 6.05 0.87 3.28
C ILE A 136 5.16 1.77 2.42
N ALA A 137 3.90 1.40 2.24
CA ALA A 137 2.97 2.19 1.46
C ALA A 137 2.81 3.59 2.04
N PHE A 138 2.78 3.73 3.36
CA PHE A 138 2.74 5.03 4.03
C PHE A 138 3.96 5.91 3.70
N ASP A 139 5.17 5.34 3.75
CA ASP A 139 6.40 6.07 3.41
C ASP A 139 6.46 6.47 1.92
N ASN A 140 6.02 5.56 1.05
CA ASN A 140 5.92 5.84 -0.39
C ASN A 140 4.87 6.93 -0.68
N VAL A 141 3.70 6.88 -0.05
CA VAL A 141 2.68 7.93 -0.16
C VAL A 141 3.23 9.27 0.32
N LYS A 142 3.95 9.30 1.45
CA LYS A 142 4.61 10.51 1.94
C LYS A 142 5.60 11.07 0.91
N THR A 143 6.49 10.22 0.40
CA THR A 143 7.50 10.61 -0.60
C THR A 143 6.86 11.16 -1.87
N ILE A 144 5.82 10.51 -2.39
CA ILE A 144 5.10 10.96 -3.59
C ILE A 144 4.39 12.29 -3.31
N THR A 145 3.77 12.44 -2.14
CA THR A 145 3.08 13.69 -1.76
C THR A 145 4.05 14.88 -1.75
N GLU A 146 5.25 14.71 -1.18
CA GLU A 146 6.30 15.74 -1.17
C GLU A 146 6.75 16.11 -2.60
N GLN A 147 6.84 15.13 -3.50
CA GLN A 147 7.19 15.40 -4.91
C GLN A 147 6.08 16.14 -5.65
N LEU A 148 4.83 15.75 -5.43
CA LEU A 148 3.66 16.39 -6.03
C LEU A 148 3.56 17.85 -5.57
N GLU A 149 3.84 18.13 -4.30
CA GLU A 149 3.82 19.49 -3.74
C GLU A 149 4.88 20.37 -4.42
N ARG A 150 6.11 19.87 -4.59
CA ARG A 150 7.16 20.60 -5.32
C ARG A 150 6.74 20.93 -6.75
N LEU A 151 6.17 19.96 -7.48
CA LEU A 151 5.68 20.17 -8.84
C LEU A 151 4.55 21.22 -8.90
N MET A 152 3.68 21.25 -7.89
CA MET A 152 2.62 22.26 -7.78
C MET A 152 3.20 23.67 -7.59
N VAL A 153 4.16 23.82 -6.68
CA VAL A 153 4.88 25.08 -6.43
C VAL A 153 5.65 25.54 -7.66
N ASP A 154 6.39 24.65 -8.33
CA ASP A 154 7.15 24.95 -9.54
C ASP A 154 6.25 25.38 -10.71
N SER A 155 5.00 24.90 -10.73
CA SER A 155 3.99 25.31 -11.72
C SER A 155 3.39 26.71 -11.45
N GLN A 156 3.90 27.45 -10.46
CA GLN A 156 3.37 28.72 -9.98
C GLN A 156 1.88 28.62 -9.63
N GLU A 157 1.47 27.48 -9.06
CA GLU A 157 0.09 27.20 -8.69
C GLU A 157 -0.91 27.32 -9.85
N SER A 158 -0.48 26.96 -11.06
CA SER A 158 -1.37 26.93 -12.22
C SER A 158 -2.60 26.06 -11.95
N LEU A 159 -3.77 26.44 -12.47
CA LEU A 159 -5.02 25.69 -12.22
C LEU A 159 -4.94 24.22 -12.66
N ASP A 160 -4.21 23.90 -13.74
CA ASP A 160 -3.99 22.50 -14.13
C ASP A 160 -3.03 21.78 -13.18
N GLY A 161 -1.95 22.43 -12.74
CA GLY A 161 -1.01 21.90 -11.76
C GLY A 161 -1.68 21.60 -10.42
N SER A 162 -2.43 22.56 -9.87
CA SER A 162 -3.17 22.41 -8.61
C SER A 162 -4.25 21.32 -8.71
N ARG A 163 -4.97 21.22 -9.84
CA ARG A 163 -5.97 20.16 -10.05
C ARG A 163 -5.33 18.77 -10.01
N ARG A 164 -4.19 18.59 -10.68
CA ARG A 164 -3.46 17.30 -10.68
C ARG A 164 -2.90 16.97 -9.29
N TYR A 165 -2.33 17.95 -8.61
CA TYR A 165 -1.80 17.80 -7.25
C TYR A 165 -2.88 17.30 -6.29
N TYR A 166 -3.98 18.03 -6.13
CA TYR A 166 -5.03 17.66 -5.18
C TYR A 166 -5.78 16.39 -5.60
N GLY A 167 -5.92 16.13 -6.90
CA GLY A 167 -6.50 14.89 -7.40
C GLY A 167 -5.64 13.67 -7.04
N MET A 168 -4.33 13.75 -7.25
CA MET A 168 -3.42 12.68 -6.89
C MET A 168 -3.28 12.52 -5.37
N TYR A 169 -3.20 13.62 -4.63
CA TYR A 169 -3.18 13.60 -3.17
C TYR A 169 -4.42 12.90 -2.60
N LEU A 170 -5.62 13.19 -3.11
CA LEU A 170 -6.84 12.51 -2.73
C LEU A 170 -6.77 10.99 -2.98
N VAL A 171 -6.29 10.57 -4.15
CA VAL A 171 -6.12 9.14 -4.47
C VAL A 171 -5.15 8.47 -3.51
N LEU A 172 -4.03 9.10 -3.17
CA LEU A 172 -3.06 8.55 -2.22
C LEU A 172 -3.66 8.37 -0.81
N LEU A 173 -4.51 9.30 -0.36
CA LEU A 173 -5.21 9.15 0.92
C LEU A 173 -6.25 8.01 0.87
N GLU A 174 -6.99 7.87 -0.24
CA GLU A 174 -7.94 6.76 -0.44
C GLU A 174 -7.24 5.39 -0.46
N ILE A 175 -6.02 5.31 -1.02
CA ILE A 175 -5.18 4.12 -0.96
C ILE A 175 -4.85 3.75 0.50
N LEU A 176 -4.37 4.71 1.30
CA LEU A 176 -4.03 4.46 2.71
C LEU A 176 -5.25 4.01 3.53
N GLU A 177 -6.41 4.62 3.29
CA GLU A 177 -7.65 4.28 3.98
C GLU A 177 -8.07 2.84 3.68
N ARG A 178 -7.99 2.45 2.41
CA ARG A 178 -8.30 1.10 1.95
C ARG A 178 -7.38 0.05 2.56
N MET A 179 -6.08 0.34 2.65
CA MET A 179 -5.14 -0.57 3.32
C MET A 179 -5.48 -0.73 4.81
N GLN A 180 -5.81 0.37 5.51
CA GLN A 180 -6.20 0.34 6.92
C GLN A 180 -7.48 -0.49 7.13
N ASP A 181 -8.47 -0.34 6.26
CA ASP A 181 -9.69 -1.16 6.28
C ASP A 181 -9.41 -2.65 6.04
N HIS A 182 -8.52 -2.96 5.08
CA HIS A 182 -8.10 -4.33 4.80
C HIS A 182 -7.44 -4.99 6.03
N LEU A 183 -6.52 -4.29 6.69
CA LEU A 183 -5.86 -4.80 7.91
C LEU A 183 -6.85 -5.06 9.04
N ILE A 184 -7.76 -4.12 9.31
CA ILE A 184 -8.82 -4.28 10.32
C ILE A 184 -9.69 -5.49 9.99
N THR A 185 -10.07 -5.64 8.71
CA THR A 185 -10.90 -6.75 8.23
C THR A 185 -10.17 -8.09 8.36
N ALA A 186 -8.89 -8.16 8.02
CA ALA A 186 -8.06 -9.36 8.16
C ALA A 186 -7.93 -9.80 9.63
N VAL A 187 -7.69 -8.85 10.55
CA VAL A 187 -7.67 -9.13 11.99
C VAL A 187 -9.00 -9.74 12.45
N ASN A 188 -10.12 -9.10 12.10
CA ASN A 188 -11.44 -9.51 12.58
C ASN A 188 -11.94 -10.81 11.96
N SER A 189 -11.70 -11.01 10.67
CA SER A 189 -12.36 -12.07 9.88
C SER A 189 -11.47 -13.30 9.67
N ARG A 190 -10.16 -13.17 9.87
CA ARG A 190 -9.20 -14.27 9.65
C ARG A 190 -8.41 -14.59 10.91
N TYR A 191 -7.65 -13.62 11.42
CA TYR A 191 -6.67 -13.89 12.49
C TYR A 191 -7.32 -14.19 13.84
N LEU A 192 -8.29 -13.38 14.29
CA LEU A 192 -9.00 -13.63 15.54
C LEU A 192 -9.76 -14.97 15.54
N PRO A 193 -10.52 -15.34 14.47
CA PRO A 193 -11.13 -16.66 14.36
C PRO A 193 -10.14 -17.83 14.42
N GLU A 194 -8.99 -17.72 13.75
CA GLU A 194 -7.95 -18.76 13.79
C GLU A 194 -7.38 -18.95 15.21
N ILE A 195 -7.09 -17.86 15.91
CA ILE A 195 -6.60 -17.91 17.30
C ILE A 195 -7.64 -18.53 18.23
N ASN A 196 -8.92 -18.13 18.09
CA ASN A 196 -10.01 -18.70 18.88
C ASN A 196 -10.13 -20.22 18.63
N THR A 197 -10.01 -20.67 17.38
CA THR A 197 -10.03 -22.10 17.02
C THR A 197 -8.89 -22.87 17.69
N ILE A 198 -7.68 -22.30 17.74
CA ILE A 198 -6.54 -22.91 18.43
C ILE A 198 -6.81 -22.99 19.94
N ALA A 199 -7.31 -21.92 20.54
CA ALA A 199 -7.64 -21.87 21.96
C ALA A 199 -8.71 -22.91 22.34
N ASP A 200 -9.74 -23.07 21.51
CA ASP A 200 -10.80 -24.06 21.73
C ASP A 200 -10.27 -25.49 21.65
N LYS A 201 -9.43 -25.79 20.64
CA LYS A 201 -8.73 -27.09 20.54
C LYS A 201 -7.86 -27.38 21.75
N ALA A 202 -7.10 -26.38 22.22
CA ALA A 202 -6.25 -26.52 23.41
C ALA A 202 -7.08 -26.77 24.67
N ARG A 203 -8.26 -26.13 24.81
CA ARG A 203 -9.17 -26.35 25.94
C ARG A 203 -9.74 -27.77 25.94
N VAL A 204 -10.23 -28.25 24.79
CA VAL A 204 -10.72 -29.64 24.65
C VAL A 204 -9.62 -30.65 24.98
N LEU A 205 -8.40 -30.42 24.47
CA LEU A 205 -7.27 -31.31 24.75
C LEU A 205 -6.88 -31.30 26.24
N MET A 206 -7.01 -30.16 26.91
CA MET A 206 -6.77 -30.01 28.34
C MET A 206 -7.79 -30.80 29.17
N GLU A 207 -9.08 -30.73 28.83
CA GLU A 207 -10.13 -31.54 29.47
C GLU A 207 -9.86 -33.04 29.28
N GLN A 208 -9.46 -33.47 28.08
CA GLN A 208 -9.09 -34.85 27.79
C GLN A 208 -7.87 -35.30 28.62
N THR A 209 -6.84 -34.46 28.71
CA THR A 209 -5.61 -34.74 29.46
C THR A 209 -5.89 -34.86 30.95
N GLN A 210 -6.76 -34.00 31.50
CA GLN A 210 -7.25 -34.09 32.88
C GLN A 210 -8.03 -35.39 33.12
N GLY A 211 -8.92 -35.75 32.20
CA GLY A 211 -9.68 -37.01 32.27
C GLY A 211 -8.79 -38.25 32.23
N LEU A 212 -7.74 -38.25 31.42
CA LEU A 212 -6.74 -39.33 31.39
C LEU A 212 -5.94 -39.40 32.70
N LYS A 213 -5.58 -38.26 33.26
CA LYS A 213 -4.82 -38.19 34.52
C LYS A 213 -5.61 -38.77 35.69
N GLN A 214 -6.92 -38.54 35.74
CA GLN A 214 -7.80 -39.12 36.76
C GLN A 214 -7.96 -40.64 36.66
N ARG A 215 -7.69 -41.24 35.50
CA ARG A 215 -7.92 -42.68 35.22
C ARG A 215 -6.64 -43.52 35.23
N SER A 216 -5.46 -42.91 35.28
CA SER A 216 -4.18 -43.62 35.14
C SER A 216 -3.09 -43.03 36.02
N ASP A 217 -2.58 -43.83 36.95
CA ASP A 217 -1.42 -43.49 37.78
C ASP A 217 -0.09 -43.59 36.99
N ALA A 218 -0.06 -44.40 35.93
CA ALA A 218 1.18 -44.81 35.26
C ALA A 218 1.81 -43.75 34.32
N ALA A 219 1.23 -42.55 34.19
CA ALA A 219 1.72 -41.52 33.27
C ALA A 219 1.59 -40.09 33.80
N HIS A 220 1.47 -39.92 35.12
CA HIS A 220 1.21 -38.61 35.73
C HIS A 220 2.20 -37.52 35.31
N ALA A 221 3.51 -37.82 35.30
CA ALA A 221 4.54 -36.85 34.89
C ALA A 221 4.38 -36.36 33.44
N VAL A 222 4.02 -37.26 32.50
CA VAL A 222 3.79 -36.91 31.09
C VAL A 222 2.52 -36.08 30.95
N LEU A 223 1.45 -36.49 31.61
CA LEU A 223 0.18 -35.77 31.57
C LEU A 223 0.30 -34.38 32.23
N ASP A 224 1.11 -34.24 33.27
CA ASP A 224 1.42 -32.94 33.88
C ASP A 224 2.21 -32.02 32.94
N ALA A 225 3.23 -32.55 32.26
CA ALA A 225 3.95 -31.79 31.24
C ALA A 225 3.02 -31.35 30.10
N ASN A 226 2.11 -32.24 29.66
CA ASN A 226 1.11 -31.90 28.64
C ASN A 226 0.16 -30.80 29.10
N LEU A 227 -0.35 -30.87 30.35
CA LEU A 227 -1.20 -29.83 30.92
C LEU A 227 -0.48 -28.48 31.00
N GLN A 228 0.81 -28.48 31.36
CA GLN A 228 1.62 -27.25 31.37
C GLN A 228 1.76 -26.66 29.96
N ALA A 229 2.07 -27.47 28.95
CA ALA A 229 2.17 -27.04 27.56
C ALA A 229 0.83 -26.50 27.02
N GLN A 230 -0.28 -27.16 27.32
CA GLN A 230 -1.62 -26.73 26.92
C GLN A 230 -2.03 -25.43 27.62
N THR A 231 -1.71 -25.30 28.92
CA THR A 231 -1.92 -24.06 29.68
C THR A 231 -1.12 -22.89 29.09
N LEU A 232 0.14 -23.13 28.75
CA LEU A 232 0.98 -22.13 28.09
C LEU A 232 0.41 -21.73 26.74
N THR A 233 -0.07 -22.69 25.95
CA THR A 233 -0.72 -22.46 24.66
C THR A 233 -1.95 -21.56 24.81
N LEU A 234 -2.82 -21.82 25.79
CA LEU A 234 -3.99 -20.98 26.07
C LEU A 234 -3.61 -19.55 26.47
N ARG A 235 -2.58 -19.39 27.32
CA ARG A 235 -2.09 -18.07 27.72
C ARG A 235 -1.49 -17.30 26.54
N ALA A 236 -0.70 -17.97 25.72
CA ALA A 236 -0.11 -17.36 24.52
C ALA A 236 -1.19 -16.93 23.52
N ALA A 237 -2.20 -17.78 23.29
CA ALA A 237 -3.35 -17.45 22.43
C ALA A 237 -4.13 -16.23 22.95
N ALA A 238 -4.36 -16.14 24.27
CA ALA A 238 -5.04 -15.00 24.88
C ALA A 238 -4.24 -13.70 24.73
N LEU A 239 -2.94 -13.71 25.07
CA LEU A 239 -2.07 -12.54 24.92
C LEU A 239 -2.01 -12.06 23.47
N TYR A 240 -1.91 -12.99 22.51
CA TYR A 240 -1.86 -12.63 21.09
C TYR A 240 -3.18 -12.07 20.59
N ARG A 241 -4.31 -12.65 21.03
CA ARG A 241 -5.65 -12.11 20.75
C ARG A 241 -5.78 -10.67 21.23
N ASP A 242 -5.45 -10.40 22.49
CA ASP A 242 -5.57 -9.07 23.10
C ASP A 242 -4.70 -8.05 22.37
N TYR A 243 -3.48 -8.45 21.99
CA TYR A 243 -2.60 -7.65 21.18
C TYR A 243 -3.22 -7.29 19.82
N LEU A 244 -3.76 -8.25 19.08
CA LEU A 244 -4.37 -7.98 17.77
C LEU A 244 -5.59 -7.07 17.86
N VAL A 245 -6.40 -7.24 18.90
CA VAL A 245 -7.54 -6.34 19.18
C VAL A 245 -7.05 -4.92 19.42
N GLU A 246 -6.00 -4.74 20.22
CA GLU A 246 -5.44 -3.42 20.48
C GLU A 246 -4.83 -2.78 19.22
N GLN A 247 -4.13 -3.56 18.39
CA GLN A 247 -3.60 -3.07 17.11
C GLN A 247 -4.72 -2.65 16.15
N ALA A 248 -5.75 -3.47 15.97
CA ALA A 248 -6.89 -3.12 15.12
C ALA A 248 -7.59 -1.85 15.61
N ARG A 249 -7.69 -1.65 16.93
CA ARG A 249 -8.23 -0.43 17.53
C ARG A 249 -7.39 0.80 17.21
N GLN A 250 -6.07 0.70 17.30
CA GLN A 250 -5.15 1.81 16.96
C GLN A 250 -5.25 2.19 15.47
N VAL A 251 -5.31 1.19 14.58
CA VAL A 251 -5.48 1.40 13.14
C VAL A 251 -6.84 2.03 12.84
N ALA A 252 -7.91 1.57 13.50
CA ALA A 252 -9.25 2.16 13.33
C ALA A 252 -9.29 3.65 13.74
N GLN A 253 -8.63 4.03 14.83
CA GLN A 253 -8.51 5.42 15.24
C GLN A 253 -7.70 6.27 14.25
N ALA A 254 -6.64 5.72 13.67
CA ALA A 254 -5.88 6.39 12.62
C ALA A 254 -6.75 6.60 11.36
N ARG A 255 -7.54 5.58 11.00
CA ARG A 255 -8.48 5.62 9.87
C ARG A 255 -9.56 6.68 10.04
N GLU A 256 -10.11 6.84 11.24
CA GLU A 256 -11.10 7.90 11.51
C GLU A 256 -10.55 9.31 11.21
N ARG A 257 -9.28 9.57 11.53
CA ARG A 257 -8.62 10.84 11.21
C ARG A 257 -8.40 10.97 9.71
N LEU A 258 -7.89 9.91 9.08
CA LEU A 258 -7.66 9.89 7.64
C LEU A 258 -8.94 10.13 6.83
N LEU A 259 -10.09 9.63 7.29
CA LEU A 259 -11.38 9.89 6.65
C LEU A 259 -11.76 11.39 6.68
N GLN A 260 -11.37 12.11 7.74
CA GLN A 260 -11.54 13.57 7.79
C GLN A 260 -10.62 14.26 6.79
N ASP A 261 -9.36 13.82 6.70
CA ASP A 261 -8.39 14.36 5.75
C ASP A 261 -8.83 14.11 4.30
N ILE A 262 -9.38 12.94 4.00
CA ILE A 262 -9.98 12.61 2.69
C ILE A 262 -11.14 13.56 2.38
N ALA A 263 -12.01 13.84 3.36
CA ALA A 263 -13.13 14.75 3.16
C ALA A 263 -12.66 16.18 2.84
N ILE A 264 -11.62 16.66 3.55
CA ILE A 264 -10.99 17.95 3.29
C ILE A 264 -10.33 17.96 1.91
N ALA A 265 -9.52 16.94 1.58
CA ALA A 265 -8.85 16.83 0.29
C ALA A 265 -9.84 16.80 -0.88
N ARG A 266 -10.95 16.07 -0.74
CA ARG A 266 -12.03 16.04 -1.72
C ARG A 266 -12.67 17.40 -1.91
N ASN A 267 -12.96 18.12 -0.82
CA ASN A 267 -13.50 19.47 -0.90
C ASN A 267 -12.54 20.44 -1.60
N THR A 268 -11.25 20.37 -1.28
CA THR A 268 -10.20 21.18 -1.92
C THR A 268 -10.09 20.87 -3.41
N TYR A 269 -10.08 19.59 -3.79
CA TYR A 269 -10.07 19.17 -5.19
C TYR A 269 -11.27 19.73 -5.97
N GLU A 270 -12.49 19.60 -5.44
CA GLU A 270 -13.68 20.14 -6.09
C GLU A 270 -13.64 21.68 -6.19
N THR A 271 -13.10 22.36 -5.18
CA THR A 271 -12.92 23.83 -5.20
C THR A 271 -11.98 24.28 -6.33
N VAL A 272 -10.84 23.61 -6.48
CA VAL A 272 -9.88 23.89 -7.55
C VAL A 272 -10.48 23.58 -8.92
N LYS A 273 -11.21 22.47 -9.04
CA LYS A 273 -11.89 22.07 -10.27
C LYS A 273 -12.94 23.11 -10.70
N ILE A 274 -13.84 23.51 -9.81
CA ILE A 274 -14.87 24.53 -10.10
C ILE A 274 -14.23 25.87 -10.49
N SER A 275 -13.17 26.28 -9.78
CA SER A 275 -12.43 27.52 -10.11
C SER A 275 -11.79 27.43 -11.50
N GLY A 276 -11.26 26.25 -11.85
CA GLY A 276 -10.75 25.96 -13.19
C GLY A 276 -11.81 26.04 -14.29
N GLU A 277 -13.00 25.50 -14.05
CA GLU A 277 -14.14 25.54 -14.98
C GLU A 277 -14.59 26.98 -15.26
N LEU A 278 -14.67 27.82 -14.22
CA LEU A 278 -15.01 29.24 -14.38
C LEU A 278 -13.98 29.99 -15.24
N VAL A 279 -12.68 29.80 -14.96
CA VAL A 279 -11.61 30.44 -15.73
C VAL A 279 -11.62 29.99 -17.19
N ALA A 280 -11.89 28.71 -17.46
CA ALA A 280 -12.02 28.19 -18.82
C ALA A 280 -13.21 28.83 -19.56
N LEU A 281 -14.36 28.98 -18.89
CA LEU A 281 -15.54 29.64 -19.44
C LEU A 281 -15.27 31.11 -19.78
N MET A 282 -14.62 31.86 -18.87
CA MET A 282 -14.27 33.26 -19.10
C MET A 282 -13.36 33.44 -20.32
N LYS A 283 -12.31 32.62 -20.44
CA LYS A 283 -11.39 32.64 -21.59
C LYS A 283 -12.11 32.33 -22.91
N SER A 284 -13.02 31.35 -22.90
CA SER A 284 -13.84 31.00 -24.06
C SER A 284 -14.77 32.14 -24.48
N SER A 285 -15.45 32.77 -23.50
CA SER A 285 -16.33 33.92 -23.76
C SER A 285 -15.57 35.13 -24.31
N GLN A 286 -14.38 35.42 -23.78
CA GLN A 286 -13.54 36.51 -24.28
C GLN A 286 -13.11 36.25 -25.74
N ALA A 287 -12.61 35.05 -26.02
CA ALA A 287 -12.21 34.67 -27.38
C ALA A 287 -13.38 34.75 -28.37
N MET A 288 -14.60 34.39 -27.95
CA MET A 288 -15.80 34.52 -28.78
C MET A 288 -16.15 35.98 -29.07
N LEU A 289 -16.09 36.85 -28.05
CA LEU A 289 -16.35 38.29 -28.21
C LEU A 289 -15.32 38.97 -29.11
N ASP A 290 -14.04 38.67 -28.93
CA ASP A 290 -12.95 39.20 -29.75
C ASP A 290 -13.13 38.82 -31.23
N ASN A 291 -13.51 37.56 -31.50
CA ASN A 291 -13.83 37.10 -32.85
C ASN A 291 -15.05 37.79 -33.46
N LEU A 292 -16.07 38.14 -32.66
CA LEU A 292 -17.23 38.90 -33.14
C LEU A 292 -16.86 40.35 -33.47
N LEU A 293 -16.04 40.99 -32.63
CA LEU A 293 -15.57 42.36 -32.85
C LEU A 293 -14.68 42.48 -34.10
N GLN A 294 -13.80 41.49 -34.34
CA GLN A 294 -12.96 41.44 -35.54
C GLN A 294 -13.75 41.26 -36.86
N ARG A 295 -15.03 40.85 -36.79
CA ARG A 295 -15.91 40.67 -37.97
C ARG A 295 -16.79 41.89 -38.27
N GLN A 296 -16.67 42.98 -37.51
CA GLN A 296 -17.37 44.24 -37.85
C GLN A 296 -16.81 44.81 -39.17
N LEU A 297 -17.72 45.28 -40.03
CA LEU A 297 -17.43 45.75 -41.40
C LEU A 297 -16.36 46.86 -41.41
N PRO A 298 -15.42 46.86 -42.37
CA PRO A 298 -14.48 47.97 -42.53
C PRO A 298 -15.24 49.28 -42.72
N PRO A 299 -14.74 50.42 -42.20
CA PRO A 299 -15.43 51.70 -42.28
C PRO A 299 -15.72 52.07 -43.74
N LEU A 300 -16.89 52.67 -43.96
CA LEU A 300 -17.36 53.08 -45.29
C LEU A 300 -16.34 54.06 -45.88
N ARG A 301 -15.66 53.66 -46.97
CA ARG A 301 -14.68 54.50 -47.64
C ARG A 301 -15.41 55.71 -48.21
N ALA A 302 -14.97 56.92 -47.86
CA ALA A 302 -15.57 58.15 -48.36
C ALA A 302 -15.55 58.14 -49.90
N PHE A 303 -16.68 58.44 -50.51
CA PHE A 303 -16.77 58.55 -51.97
C PHE A 303 -16.02 59.81 -52.41
N GLU A 304 -14.87 59.64 -53.06
CA GLU A 304 -14.18 60.72 -53.76
C GLU A 304 -14.58 60.69 -55.23
N ASN A 305 -15.28 61.72 -55.69
CA ASN A 305 -15.70 61.85 -57.10
C ASN A 305 -14.53 62.34 -57.98
N LEU A 306 -13.47 61.54 -58.03
CA LEU A 306 -12.26 61.82 -58.78
C LEU A 306 -12.53 61.89 -60.29
N GLU A 307 -13.57 61.19 -60.76
CA GLU A 307 -14.00 61.20 -62.17
C GLU A 307 -14.66 62.53 -62.55
N MET A 308 -15.56 63.09 -61.72
CA MET A 308 -16.06 64.45 -61.94
C MET A 308 -14.94 65.50 -61.89
N LYS A 309 -13.97 65.37 -60.99
CA LYS A 309 -12.83 66.29 -60.92
C LYS A 309 -12.03 66.30 -62.23
N ARG A 310 -11.74 65.12 -62.79
CA ARG A 310 -11.03 65.00 -64.07
C ARG A 310 -11.83 65.59 -65.23
N GLU A 311 -13.14 65.35 -65.31
CA GLU A 311 -13.96 65.95 -66.37
C GLU A 311 -14.10 67.47 -66.24
N PHE A 312 -14.18 67.99 -65.01
CA PHE A 312 -14.16 69.43 -64.77
C PHE A 312 -12.84 70.07 -65.24
N GLU A 313 -11.70 69.46 -64.90
CA GLU A 313 -10.38 69.91 -65.37
C GLU A 313 -10.27 69.86 -66.90
N ARG A 314 -10.78 68.78 -67.52
CA ARG A 314 -10.80 68.61 -68.98
C ARG A 314 -11.65 69.67 -69.68
N LEU A 315 -12.86 69.94 -69.17
CA LEU A 315 -13.74 71.00 -69.67
C LEU A 315 -13.12 72.39 -69.48
N THR A 316 -12.47 72.64 -68.34
CA THR A 316 -11.80 73.91 -68.05
C THR A 316 -10.64 74.15 -69.03
N ALA A 317 -9.84 73.13 -69.31
CA ALA A 317 -8.75 73.21 -70.28
C ALA A 317 -9.26 73.47 -71.71
N GLN A 318 -10.38 72.85 -72.11
CA GLN A 318 -10.99 73.09 -73.42
C GLN A 318 -11.56 74.50 -73.56
N LEU A 319 -12.19 75.03 -72.50
CA LEU A 319 -12.70 76.41 -72.48
C LEU A 319 -11.58 77.45 -72.50
N GLN A 320 -10.48 77.20 -71.79
CA GLN A 320 -9.30 78.06 -71.82
C GLN A 320 -8.57 78.03 -73.17
N ALA A 321 -8.51 76.88 -73.83
CA ALA A 321 -7.94 76.75 -75.18
C ALA A 321 -8.82 77.43 -76.25
N GLY A 322 -10.16 77.34 -76.11
CA GLY A 322 -11.12 78.00 -77.01
C GLY A 322 -11.18 79.52 -76.86
N ALA A 323 -10.76 80.09 -75.72
CA ALA A 323 -10.68 81.53 -75.48
C ALA A 323 -9.38 82.19 -76.00
N ALA A 324 -8.42 81.39 -76.47
CA ALA A 324 -7.15 81.84 -77.03
C ALA A 324 -7.08 81.72 -78.57
N SER A 325 -8.23 81.52 -79.23
CA SER A 325 -8.41 81.48 -80.71
C SER A 325 -9.17 82.71 -81.18
#